data_AF-A0AAP6L3P4-F1
#
_entry.id   AF-A0AAP6L3P4-F1
#
_cell.length_a   1.000
_cell.length_b   1.000
_cell.length_c   1.000
_cell.angle_alpha   90.00
_cell.angle_beta   90.00
_cell.angle_gamma   90.00
#
_symmetry.space_group_name_H-M   'P 1'
#
loop_
_entity.id
_entity.type
_entity.pdbx_description
1 polymer ?
#
loop_
_entity_poly.entity_id
_entity_poly.type
_entity_poly.pdbx_seq_one_letter_code
_entity_poly.pdbx_strand_id
1 'polypeptide(L)'
;MMVRGIVIGSKIQLNDQRSFIFDGGISREDIVRWLLYWDKIAYAGVNGFSAVHPEDFQILKDEGVFFTKKVLVDPIKLGLPPPEPGFNIAGFSVNHMPYCLSAARVELSNQLSSCDEIWAVGQSGGEQLILPPGQSKIDMIDIQLFNKMPIPLSDVPFAELLEFRSRYRDELIRLRFYLDKLREKILRSDDDKRSLDAVFYEIAKSLEDIDNAMTGKGIKHVKETLSLYINNPAIGFWTCLGGISTAALGVPVELAGAASLAIPTMFKCVSRCIEVNNHAPDFNNDFAYAFQVKSKLV
;
A
#
# COMPACT_ATOMS: atom_id res chain seq x y z
N MET A 1 -12.69 -7.58 15.76
CA MET A 1 -11.78 -6.82 14.86
C MET A 1 -11.83 -7.52 13.51
N MET A 2 -12.04 -6.78 12.43
CA MET A 2 -12.13 -7.35 11.07
C MET A 2 -10.77 -7.92 10.63
N VAL A 3 -10.78 -8.96 9.80
CA VAL A 3 -9.57 -9.52 9.21
C VAL A 3 -9.04 -8.56 8.15
N ARG A 4 -7.75 -8.22 8.20
CA ARG A 4 -7.12 -7.37 7.16
C ARG A 4 -6.28 -8.18 6.21
N GLY A 5 -6.67 -8.18 4.94
CA GLY A 5 -5.89 -8.77 3.88
C GLY A 5 -5.16 -7.72 3.04
N ILE A 6 -4.09 -8.14 2.39
CA ILE A 6 -3.47 -7.37 1.32
C ILE A 6 -3.32 -8.20 0.05
N VAL A 7 -3.72 -7.61 -1.07
CA VAL A 7 -3.55 -8.20 -2.39
C VAL A 7 -2.28 -7.67 -3.02
N ILE A 8 -1.33 -8.56 -3.29
CA ILE A 8 -0.06 -8.25 -3.94
C ILE A 8 0.02 -8.97 -5.30
N GLY A 9 0.99 -8.59 -6.10
CA GLY A 9 1.20 -9.15 -7.43
C GLY A 9 2.68 -9.17 -7.77
N SER A 10 3.00 -9.52 -9.01
CA SER A 10 4.37 -9.44 -9.49
C SER A 10 4.92 -8.03 -9.37
N LYS A 11 6.22 -7.94 -9.07
CA LYS A 11 6.93 -6.69 -8.94
C LYS A 11 7.20 -6.10 -10.33
N ILE A 12 6.70 -4.89 -10.53
CA ILE A 12 6.77 -4.16 -11.80
C ILE A 12 7.29 -2.77 -11.50
N GLN A 13 8.22 -2.29 -12.31
CA GLN A 13 8.74 -0.94 -12.22
C GLN A 13 8.64 -0.30 -13.60
N LEU A 14 7.95 0.84 -13.71
CA LEU A 14 7.92 1.60 -14.95
C LEU A 14 9.23 2.39 -15.07
N ASN A 15 9.92 2.22 -16.18
CA ASN A 15 11.04 3.06 -16.59
C ASN A 15 10.52 3.96 -17.73
N ASP A 16 10.43 5.26 -17.47
CA ASP A 16 10.07 6.30 -18.45
C ASP A 16 8.88 5.96 -19.37
N GLN A 17 7.65 5.81 -18.83
CA GLN A 17 6.34 5.62 -19.53
C GLN A 17 6.22 4.56 -20.66
N ARG A 18 7.31 4.02 -21.20
CA ARG A 18 7.41 3.19 -22.41
C ARG A 18 8.11 1.87 -22.16
N SER A 19 8.82 1.74 -21.04
CA SER A 19 9.47 0.49 -20.66
C SER A 19 9.13 0.14 -19.23
N PHE A 20 9.24 -1.15 -18.90
CA PHE A 20 9.09 -1.58 -17.52
C PHE A 20 10.01 -2.75 -17.24
N ILE A 21 10.44 -2.86 -16.00
CA ILE A 21 11.16 -4.00 -15.46
C ILE A 21 10.13 -4.89 -14.78
N PHE A 22 10.10 -6.15 -15.19
CA PHE A 22 9.34 -7.20 -14.53
C PHE A 22 10.31 -8.14 -13.85
N ASP A 23 10.24 -8.21 -12.52
CA ASP A 23 11.17 -8.99 -11.68
C ASP A 23 10.62 -10.40 -11.36
N GLY A 24 9.63 -10.86 -12.13
CA GLY A 24 9.05 -12.18 -11.93
C GLY A 24 8.14 -12.27 -10.71
N GLY A 25 8.50 -13.17 -9.80
CA GLY A 25 7.73 -13.48 -8.60
C GLY A 25 7.84 -12.47 -7.49
N ILE A 26 7.21 -12.78 -6.37
CA ILE A 26 7.35 -11.98 -5.16
C ILE A 26 8.66 -12.38 -4.50
N SER A 27 9.50 -11.40 -4.18
CA SER A 27 10.72 -11.64 -3.45
C SER A 27 10.43 -11.80 -1.96
N ARG A 28 11.35 -12.44 -1.23
CA ARG A 28 11.18 -12.62 0.22
C ARG A 28 11.10 -11.28 0.96
N GLU A 29 11.85 -10.27 0.50
CA GLU A 29 11.81 -8.89 1.02
C GLU A 29 10.39 -8.31 1.00
N ASP A 30 9.62 -8.64 -0.03
CA ASP A 30 8.26 -8.13 -0.19
C ASP A 30 7.27 -8.87 0.72
N ILE A 31 7.37 -10.19 0.83
CA ILE A 31 6.49 -10.94 1.73
C ILE A 31 6.70 -10.55 3.19
N VAL A 32 7.94 -10.49 3.68
CA VAL A 32 8.19 -10.22 5.11
C VAL A 32 7.61 -8.87 5.54
N ARG A 33 7.61 -7.87 4.64
CA ARG A 33 6.98 -6.56 4.86
C ARG A 33 5.47 -6.70 5.09
N TRP A 34 4.78 -7.36 4.17
CA TRP A 34 3.33 -7.49 4.24
C TRP A 34 2.88 -8.43 5.36
N LEU A 35 3.66 -9.47 5.63
CA LEU A 35 3.38 -10.50 6.64
C LEU A 35 3.28 -9.93 8.05
N LEU A 36 4.08 -8.91 8.37
CA LEU A 36 4.10 -8.31 9.70
C LEU A 36 2.84 -7.49 10.00
N TYR A 37 2.33 -6.75 9.00
CA TYR A 37 1.30 -5.73 9.21
C TYR A 37 -0.09 -6.15 8.73
N TRP A 38 -0.22 -7.16 7.87
CA TRP A 38 -1.50 -7.69 7.39
C TRP A 38 -1.76 -9.10 7.91
N ASP A 39 -3.04 -9.45 8.03
CA ASP A 39 -3.42 -10.74 8.55
C ASP A 39 -3.30 -11.86 7.53
N LYS A 40 -3.67 -11.54 6.29
CA LYS A 40 -3.64 -12.42 5.13
C LYS A 40 -3.00 -11.71 3.94
N ILE A 41 -2.36 -12.48 3.08
CA ILE A 41 -1.73 -12.03 1.85
C ILE A 41 -2.28 -12.87 0.70
N ALA A 42 -2.86 -12.20 -0.30
CA ALA A 42 -3.29 -12.84 -1.52
C ALA A 42 -2.38 -12.40 -2.67
N TYR A 43 -1.82 -13.36 -3.40
CA TYR A 43 -1.14 -13.09 -4.65
C TYR A 43 -2.12 -13.19 -5.82
N ALA A 44 -2.21 -12.10 -6.60
CA ALA A 44 -3.02 -12.02 -7.81
C ALA A 44 -2.23 -12.50 -9.03
N GLY A 45 -2.50 -13.72 -9.47
CA GLY A 45 -2.14 -14.20 -10.81
C GLY A 45 -3.13 -13.67 -11.84
N VAL A 46 -2.71 -13.54 -13.10
CA VAL A 46 -3.50 -12.92 -14.18
C VAL A 46 -3.56 -13.83 -15.39
N ASN A 47 -4.77 -14.12 -15.89
CA ASN A 47 -4.98 -14.89 -17.13
C ASN A 47 -4.14 -16.17 -17.24
N GLY A 48 -4.05 -16.93 -16.13
CA GLY A 48 -3.26 -18.17 -16.06
C GLY A 48 -1.77 -17.96 -15.78
N PHE A 49 -1.25 -16.74 -15.95
CA PHE A 49 0.10 -16.37 -15.58
C PHE A 49 0.18 -16.05 -14.09
N SER A 50 1.09 -16.73 -13.40
CA SER A 50 1.33 -16.56 -11.97
C SER A 50 2.79 -16.90 -11.72
N ALA A 51 3.41 -16.17 -10.80
CA ALA A 51 4.72 -16.56 -10.34
C ALA A 51 4.68 -17.90 -9.60
N VAL A 52 5.81 -18.61 -9.70
CA VAL A 52 6.14 -19.73 -8.81
C VAL A 52 6.80 -19.13 -7.59
N HIS A 53 6.26 -19.44 -6.41
CA HIS A 53 6.79 -18.94 -5.15
C HIS A 53 7.82 -19.93 -4.57
N PRO A 54 8.84 -19.45 -3.85
CA PRO A 54 9.79 -20.31 -3.15
C PRO A 54 9.11 -21.34 -2.22
N GLU A 55 9.76 -22.49 -2.00
CA GLU A 55 9.23 -23.58 -1.16
C GLU A 55 9.04 -23.16 0.30
N ASP A 56 9.85 -22.24 0.81
CA ASP A 56 9.74 -21.73 2.18
C ASP A 56 8.44 -20.94 2.42
N PHE A 57 7.69 -20.56 1.37
CA PHE A 57 6.36 -19.97 1.50
C PHE A 57 5.30 -21.02 1.88
N GLN A 58 5.63 -22.32 1.82
CA GLN A 58 4.67 -23.38 2.13
C GLN A 58 4.12 -23.26 3.56
N ILE A 59 4.98 -22.92 4.54
CA ILE A 59 4.54 -22.67 5.92
C ILE A 59 3.47 -21.57 5.99
N LEU A 60 3.59 -20.52 5.17
CA LEU A 60 2.62 -19.42 5.12
C LEU A 60 1.30 -19.86 4.50
N LYS A 61 1.33 -20.81 3.55
CA LYS A 61 0.13 -21.40 2.95
C LYS A 61 -0.57 -22.34 3.92
N ASP A 62 0.20 -23.15 4.64
CA ASP A 62 -0.31 -24.13 5.60
C ASP A 62 -1.00 -23.41 6.79
N GLU A 63 -0.43 -22.28 7.23
CA GLU A 63 -1.03 -21.38 8.24
C GLU A 63 -2.20 -20.54 7.70
N GLY A 64 -2.52 -20.64 6.41
CA GLY A 64 -3.60 -19.88 5.78
C GLY A 64 -3.34 -18.37 5.67
N VAL A 65 -2.10 -17.93 5.90
CA VAL A 65 -1.69 -16.51 5.85
C VAL A 65 -1.39 -16.08 4.42
N PHE A 66 -0.91 -16.97 3.55
CA PHE A 66 -0.60 -16.68 2.15
C PHE A 66 -1.35 -17.61 1.20
N PHE A 67 -1.96 -17.07 0.15
CA PHE A 67 -2.53 -17.88 -0.93
C PHE A 67 -2.44 -17.17 -2.28
N THR A 68 -2.61 -17.93 -3.35
CA THR A 68 -2.63 -17.41 -4.72
C THR A 68 -4.01 -17.59 -5.33
N LYS A 69 -4.56 -16.52 -5.92
CA LYS A 69 -5.78 -16.57 -6.74
C LYS A 69 -5.50 -16.03 -8.13
N LYS A 70 -6.10 -16.66 -9.14
CA LYS A 70 -6.00 -16.22 -10.53
C LYS A 70 -7.23 -15.38 -10.87
N VAL A 71 -6.98 -14.25 -11.49
CA VAL A 71 -7.99 -13.30 -11.94
C VAL A 71 -7.97 -13.26 -13.46
N LEU A 72 -9.15 -13.22 -14.06
CA LEU A 72 -9.29 -12.96 -15.48
C LEU A 72 -9.41 -11.45 -15.70
N VAL A 73 -8.47 -10.88 -16.41
CA VAL A 73 -8.44 -9.46 -16.77
C VAL A 73 -8.56 -9.34 -18.27
N ASP A 74 -9.52 -8.53 -18.71
CA ASP A 74 -9.76 -8.20 -20.11
C ASP A 74 -9.14 -6.83 -20.43
N PRO A 75 -8.05 -6.77 -21.23
CA PRO A 75 -7.40 -5.52 -21.59
C PRO A 75 -8.32 -4.52 -22.31
N ILE A 76 -9.33 -5.02 -23.04
CA ILE A 76 -10.28 -4.17 -23.78
C ILE A 76 -11.14 -3.37 -22.79
N LYS A 77 -11.56 -4.00 -21.70
CA LYS A 77 -12.35 -3.35 -20.64
C LYS A 77 -11.56 -2.33 -19.81
N LEU A 78 -10.24 -2.38 -19.89
CA LEU A 78 -9.36 -1.42 -19.20
C LEU A 78 -9.18 -0.11 -19.96
N GLY A 79 -9.69 0.01 -21.20
CA GLY A 79 -9.52 1.23 -22.00
C GLY A 79 -8.06 1.53 -22.31
N LEU A 80 -7.23 0.49 -22.41
CA LEU A 80 -5.80 0.62 -22.69
C LEU A 80 -5.57 1.16 -24.12
N PRO A 81 -4.42 1.81 -24.37
CA PRO A 81 -4.04 2.17 -25.73
C PRO A 81 -4.02 0.92 -26.64
N PRO A 82 -4.05 1.10 -27.98
CA PRO A 82 -3.92 -0.02 -28.89
C PRO A 82 -2.67 -0.86 -28.56
N PRO A 83 -2.76 -2.19 -28.60
CA PRO A 83 -1.62 -3.06 -28.31
C PRO A 83 -0.51 -2.77 -29.33
N GLU A 84 0.70 -2.56 -28.83
CA GLU A 84 1.86 -2.44 -29.71
C GLU A 84 2.14 -3.80 -30.36
N PRO A 85 2.55 -3.82 -31.65
CA PRO A 85 2.97 -5.06 -32.31
C PRO A 85 4.15 -5.68 -31.54
N GLY A 86 4.02 -6.93 -31.14
CA GLY A 86 5.06 -7.57 -30.35
C GLY A 86 4.64 -8.90 -29.74
N PHE A 87 5.41 -9.31 -28.74
CA PHE A 87 5.15 -10.52 -27.99
C PHE A 87 3.91 -10.34 -27.09
N ASN A 88 3.03 -11.34 -27.08
CA ASN A 88 1.88 -11.38 -26.18
C ASN A 88 2.14 -12.38 -25.06
N ILE A 89 1.82 -12.01 -23.83
CA ILE A 89 1.91 -12.88 -22.65
C ILE A 89 0.53 -12.91 -22.00
N ALA A 90 0.05 -14.11 -21.66
CA ALA A 90 -1.22 -14.29 -20.94
C ALA A 90 -2.43 -13.58 -21.60
N GLY A 91 -2.44 -13.51 -22.94
CA GLY A 91 -3.52 -12.92 -23.72
C GLY A 91 -3.49 -11.39 -23.86
N PHE A 92 -2.43 -10.71 -23.40
CA PHE A 92 -2.24 -9.27 -23.56
C PHE A 92 -0.87 -8.93 -24.14
N SER A 93 -0.76 -7.78 -24.81
CA SER A 93 0.52 -7.25 -25.28
C SER A 93 1.39 -6.86 -24.09
N VAL A 94 2.71 -7.03 -24.22
CA VAL A 94 3.68 -6.79 -23.14
C VAL A 94 3.56 -5.36 -22.58
N ASN A 95 3.33 -4.35 -23.42
CA ASN A 95 3.12 -2.97 -22.99
C ASN A 95 1.90 -2.77 -22.06
N HIS A 96 0.92 -3.69 -22.13
CA HIS A 96 -0.28 -3.68 -21.27
C HIS A 96 -0.06 -4.38 -19.93
N MET A 97 1.04 -5.11 -19.77
CA MET A 97 1.29 -5.95 -18.59
C MET A 97 1.27 -5.18 -17.27
N PRO A 98 1.91 -4.01 -17.11
CA PRO A 98 1.84 -3.23 -15.86
C PRO A 98 0.41 -2.92 -15.42
N TYR A 99 -0.44 -2.55 -16.36
CA TYR A 99 -1.83 -2.18 -16.12
C TYR A 99 -2.71 -3.40 -15.87
N CYS A 100 -2.53 -4.48 -16.60
CA CYS A 100 -3.29 -5.72 -16.40
C CYS A 100 -2.97 -6.37 -15.04
N LEU A 101 -1.69 -6.40 -14.65
CA LEU A 101 -1.26 -6.88 -13.34
C LEU A 101 -1.77 -5.98 -12.20
N SER A 102 -1.85 -4.67 -12.43
CA SER A 102 -2.49 -3.76 -11.46
C SER A 102 -3.99 -3.99 -11.32
N ALA A 103 -4.71 -4.06 -12.45
CA ALA A 103 -6.14 -4.32 -12.48
C ALA A 103 -6.52 -5.63 -11.78
N ALA A 104 -5.73 -6.69 -11.97
CA ALA A 104 -5.97 -7.97 -11.31
C ALA A 104 -5.90 -7.89 -9.79
N ARG A 105 -4.95 -7.11 -9.25
CA ARG A 105 -4.84 -6.92 -7.80
C ARG A 105 -6.06 -6.21 -7.24
N VAL A 106 -6.52 -5.18 -7.94
CA VAL A 106 -7.72 -4.42 -7.55
C VAL A 106 -8.96 -5.29 -7.60
N GLU A 107 -9.17 -6.00 -8.71
CA GLU A 107 -10.31 -6.89 -8.90
C GLU A 107 -10.34 -7.98 -7.83
N LEU A 108 -9.20 -8.60 -7.52
CA LEU A 108 -9.11 -9.57 -6.44
C LEU A 108 -9.40 -8.95 -5.07
N SER A 109 -8.94 -7.71 -4.82
CA SER A 109 -9.22 -7.00 -3.58
C SER A 109 -10.72 -6.76 -3.40
N ASN A 110 -11.41 -6.35 -4.46
CA ASN A 110 -12.86 -6.15 -4.47
C ASN A 110 -13.62 -7.48 -4.29
N GLN A 111 -13.15 -8.57 -4.90
CA GLN A 111 -13.76 -9.91 -4.74
C GLN A 111 -13.59 -10.50 -3.34
N LEU A 112 -12.46 -10.20 -2.67
CA LEU A 112 -12.16 -10.71 -1.33
C LEU A 112 -12.77 -9.84 -0.22
N SER A 113 -12.97 -8.54 -0.48
CA SER A 113 -13.57 -7.62 0.48
C SER A 113 -15.03 -8.01 0.75
N SER A 114 -15.36 -8.14 2.04
CA SER A 114 -16.68 -8.48 2.54
C SER A 114 -16.98 -7.70 3.81
N CYS A 115 -18.14 -7.91 4.45
CA CYS A 115 -18.46 -7.24 5.70
C CYS A 115 -17.49 -7.58 6.85
N ASP A 116 -16.83 -8.75 6.81
CA ASP A 116 -15.93 -9.24 7.88
C ASP A 116 -14.43 -9.17 7.52
N GLU A 117 -14.11 -9.02 6.24
CA GLU A 117 -12.73 -8.94 5.74
C GLU A 117 -12.52 -7.71 4.86
N ILE A 118 -11.49 -6.92 5.19
CA ILE A 118 -11.10 -5.75 4.42
C ILE A 118 -9.78 -6.04 3.71
N TRP A 119 -9.75 -5.84 2.39
CA TRP A 119 -8.57 -6.10 1.58
C TRP A 119 -8.04 -4.80 0.96
N ALA A 120 -6.76 -4.52 1.21
CA ALA A 120 -6.02 -3.42 0.60
C ALA A 120 -5.22 -3.90 -0.61
N VAL A 121 -4.92 -3.00 -1.56
CA VAL A 121 -4.06 -3.32 -2.70
C VAL A 121 -2.61 -2.94 -2.40
N GLY A 122 -1.73 -3.93 -2.37
CA GLY A 122 -0.31 -3.78 -2.15
C GLY A 122 0.49 -3.67 -3.44
N GLN A 123 1.41 -2.70 -3.49
CA GLN A 123 2.45 -2.63 -4.50
C GLN A 123 3.83 -2.57 -3.84
N SER A 124 4.65 -3.55 -4.21
CA SER A 124 6.05 -3.62 -3.86
C SER A 124 6.93 -3.15 -5.02
N GLY A 125 7.91 -2.32 -4.70
CA GLY A 125 8.89 -1.81 -5.67
C GLY A 125 8.35 -0.74 -6.65
N GLY A 126 9.32 -0.11 -7.32
CA GLY A 126 9.09 1.04 -8.20
C GLY A 126 9.19 2.38 -7.48
N GLU A 127 9.24 3.46 -8.25
CA GLU A 127 9.20 4.84 -7.73
C GLU A 127 7.78 5.42 -7.79
N GLN A 128 6.84 4.76 -8.48
CA GLN A 128 5.49 5.25 -8.76
C GLN A 128 4.43 4.16 -8.57
N LEU A 129 3.27 4.56 -8.04
CA LEU A 129 2.08 3.72 -7.97
C LEU A 129 1.58 3.45 -9.40
N ILE A 130 1.40 2.18 -9.76
CA ILE A 130 0.93 1.78 -11.09
C ILE A 130 -0.56 1.50 -11.01
N LEU A 131 -1.36 2.31 -11.69
CA LEU A 131 -2.81 2.15 -11.81
C LEU A 131 -3.19 1.93 -13.28
N PRO A 132 -4.24 1.15 -13.58
CA PRO A 132 -4.80 1.12 -14.92
C PRO A 132 -5.22 2.54 -15.34
N PRO A 133 -4.96 2.96 -16.60
CA PRO A 133 -5.32 4.29 -17.04
C PRO A 133 -6.83 4.50 -16.88
N GLY A 134 -7.16 5.64 -16.30
CA GLY A 134 -8.51 6.02 -15.92
C GLY A 134 -9.09 7.08 -16.82
N GLN A 135 -10.41 7.06 -17.01
CA GLN A 135 -11.12 8.15 -17.67
C GLN A 135 -11.51 9.24 -16.67
N SER A 136 -11.53 8.93 -15.37
CA SER A 136 -11.89 9.86 -14.29
C SER A 136 -10.69 10.20 -13.44
N LYS A 137 -10.65 11.43 -12.92
CA LYS A 137 -9.63 11.88 -11.97
C LYS A 137 -10.24 11.91 -10.58
N ILE A 138 -9.60 11.25 -9.64
CA ILE A 138 -9.98 11.27 -8.23
C ILE A 138 -8.82 11.87 -7.45
N ASP A 139 -9.14 12.88 -6.64
CA ASP A 139 -8.20 13.41 -5.68
C ASP A 139 -8.12 12.46 -4.48
N MET A 140 -6.89 12.10 -4.12
CA MET A 140 -6.56 11.28 -2.98
C MET A 140 -5.54 11.99 -2.10
N ILE A 141 -5.42 11.52 -0.87
CA ILE A 141 -4.32 11.86 0.02
C ILE A 141 -3.37 10.67 0.14
N ASP A 142 -2.07 10.93 -0.05
CA ASP A 142 -0.95 10.03 0.20
C ASP A 142 -0.36 10.36 1.57
N ILE A 143 -0.59 9.47 2.53
CA ILE A 143 -0.04 9.54 3.88
C ILE A 143 1.22 8.68 3.92
N GLN A 144 2.36 9.33 4.05
CA GLN A 144 3.65 8.67 4.08
C GLN A 144 4.18 8.55 5.50
N LEU A 145 4.44 7.33 5.94
CA LEU A 145 5.19 7.00 7.15
C LEU A 145 6.69 7.00 6.83
N PHE A 146 7.28 8.19 6.79
CA PHE A 146 8.61 8.42 6.22
C PHE A 146 9.74 7.82 7.08
N ASN A 147 10.36 6.73 6.61
CA ASN A 147 11.45 6.00 7.27
C ASN A 147 11.13 5.59 8.72
N LYS A 148 9.91 5.10 8.94
CA LYS A 148 9.44 4.73 10.29
C LYS A 148 8.78 3.37 10.39
N MET A 149 8.47 2.71 9.28
CA MET A 149 7.93 1.36 9.32
C MET A 149 9.08 0.38 9.55
N PRO A 150 9.16 -0.28 10.71
CA PRO A 150 10.21 -1.26 10.93
C PRO A 150 9.85 -2.56 10.17
N ILE A 151 10.74 -2.99 9.30
CA ILE A 151 10.53 -4.11 8.37
C ILE A 151 11.64 -5.12 8.56
N PRO A 152 11.32 -6.39 8.86
CA PRO A 152 12.31 -7.44 8.98
C PRO A 152 13.13 -7.61 7.70
N LEU A 153 14.39 -7.96 7.85
CA LEU A 153 15.23 -8.33 6.70
C LEU A 153 14.76 -9.65 6.10
N SER A 154 15.06 -9.86 4.81
CA SER A 154 14.67 -11.09 4.11
C SER A 154 15.41 -12.34 4.59
N ASP A 155 16.49 -12.21 5.37
CA ASP A 155 17.19 -13.35 5.97
C ASP A 155 16.46 -13.93 7.19
N VAL A 156 15.48 -13.21 7.76
CA VAL A 156 14.70 -13.66 8.92
C VAL A 156 13.76 -14.83 8.53
N PRO A 157 13.78 -15.98 9.22
CA PRO A 157 12.88 -17.10 8.98
C PRO A 157 11.39 -16.75 9.16
N PHE A 158 10.52 -17.26 8.27
CA PHE A 158 9.07 -17.05 8.40
C PHE A 158 8.49 -17.59 9.72
N ALA A 159 9.02 -18.70 10.23
CA ALA A 159 8.60 -19.24 11.53
C ALA A 159 8.83 -18.23 12.68
N GLU A 160 9.98 -17.55 12.68
CA GLU A 160 10.31 -16.52 13.67
C GLU A 160 9.39 -15.30 13.52
N LEU A 161 9.07 -14.90 12.29
CA LEU A 161 8.12 -13.81 12.03
C LEU A 161 6.69 -14.13 12.47
N LEU A 162 6.24 -15.37 12.26
CA LEU A 162 4.93 -15.82 12.72
C LEU A 162 4.87 -15.88 14.25
N GLU A 163 5.93 -16.36 14.92
CA GLU A 163 6.02 -16.32 16.38
C GLU A 163 5.99 -14.88 16.90
N PHE A 164 6.79 -13.99 16.29
CA PHE A 164 6.79 -12.57 16.64
C PHE A 164 5.40 -11.96 16.50
N ARG A 165 4.72 -12.18 15.37
CA ARG A 165 3.38 -11.66 15.12
C ARG A 165 2.35 -12.19 16.11
N SER A 166 2.47 -13.46 16.50
CA SER A 166 1.59 -14.06 17.52
C SER A 166 1.82 -13.43 18.89
N ARG A 167 3.09 -13.25 19.28
CA ARG A 167 3.48 -12.74 20.59
C ARG A 167 3.23 -11.24 20.77
N TYR A 168 3.49 -10.44 19.74
CA TYR A 168 3.34 -8.98 19.74
C TYR A 168 2.08 -8.53 18.99
N ARG A 169 1.05 -9.40 19.02
CA ARG A 169 -0.22 -9.17 18.33
C ARG A 169 -0.89 -7.88 18.81
N ASP A 170 -0.82 -7.60 20.10
CA ASP A 170 -1.49 -6.46 20.72
C ASP A 170 -0.87 -5.13 20.26
N GLU A 171 0.46 -5.07 20.11
CA GLU A 171 1.19 -3.92 19.58
C GLU A 171 0.82 -3.66 18.11
N LEU A 172 0.75 -4.72 17.30
CA LEU A 172 0.34 -4.63 15.89
C LEU A 172 -1.12 -4.18 15.75
N ILE A 173 -2.02 -4.70 16.59
CA ILE A 173 -3.43 -4.30 16.64
C ILE A 173 -3.57 -2.84 17.06
N ARG A 174 -2.79 -2.39 18.04
CA ARG A 174 -2.80 -1.01 18.51
C ARG A 174 -2.36 -0.03 17.41
N LEU A 175 -1.33 -0.36 16.64
CA LEU A 175 -0.95 0.43 15.46
C LEU A 175 -2.12 0.55 14.47
N ARG A 176 -2.76 -0.58 14.12
CA ARG A 176 -3.92 -0.60 13.22
C ARG A 176 -5.06 0.26 13.72
N PHE A 177 -5.38 0.17 15.01
CA PHE A 177 -6.42 0.99 15.65
C PHE A 177 -6.15 2.50 15.51
N TYR A 178 -4.90 2.95 15.66
CA TYR A 178 -4.58 4.36 15.50
C TYR A 178 -4.56 4.83 14.04
N LEU A 179 -4.17 3.95 13.11
CA LEU A 179 -4.34 4.20 11.67
C LEU A 179 -5.84 4.36 11.32
N ASP A 180 -6.72 3.57 11.92
CA ASP A 180 -8.17 3.69 11.72
C ASP A 180 -8.72 5.00 12.29
N LYS A 181 -8.24 5.41 13.47
CA LYS A 181 -8.59 6.72 14.03
C LYS A 181 -8.15 7.87 13.13
N LEU A 182 -6.97 7.78 12.53
CA LEU A 182 -6.51 8.77 11.56
C LEU A 182 -7.45 8.81 10.35
N ARG A 183 -7.80 7.62 9.84
CA ARG A 183 -8.75 7.45 8.75
C ARG A 183 -10.10 8.12 9.04
N GLU A 184 -10.67 7.82 10.19
CA GLU A 184 -11.96 8.39 10.62
C GLU A 184 -11.91 9.91 10.71
N LYS A 185 -10.79 10.48 11.22
CA LYS A 185 -10.60 11.93 11.26
C LYS A 185 -10.53 12.57 9.89
N ILE A 186 -9.81 11.94 8.96
CA ILE A 186 -9.73 12.37 7.55
C ILE A 186 -11.12 12.36 6.93
N LEU A 187 -11.84 11.23 7.04
CA LEU A 187 -13.16 11.07 6.42
C LEU A 187 -14.22 12.02 7.01
N ARG A 188 -14.19 12.24 8.33
CA ARG A 188 -15.08 13.21 8.99
C ARG A 188 -14.68 14.66 8.77
N SER A 189 -13.47 14.89 8.23
CA SER A 189 -12.88 16.23 8.14
C SER A 189 -12.96 16.97 9.47
N ASP A 190 -12.57 16.27 10.54
CA ASP A 190 -12.62 16.79 11.90
C ASP A 190 -11.56 17.88 12.07
N ASP A 191 -11.99 19.12 12.31
CA ASP A 191 -11.14 20.32 12.31
C ASP A 191 -10.36 20.53 13.63
N ASP A 192 -10.29 19.52 14.49
CA ASP A 192 -9.51 19.57 15.73
C ASP A 192 -8.05 19.15 15.51
N LYS A 193 -7.21 20.16 15.31
CA LYS A 193 -5.75 20.03 15.22
C LYS A 193 -5.16 19.25 16.40
N ARG A 194 -5.60 19.52 17.64
CA ARG A 194 -5.03 18.88 18.83
C ARG A 194 -5.33 17.39 18.85
N SER A 195 -6.54 17.03 18.45
CA SER A 195 -6.93 15.62 18.38
C SER A 195 -6.25 14.89 17.22
N LEU A 196 -5.97 15.58 16.12
CA LEU A 196 -5.16 15.05 15.00
C LEU A 196 -3.69 14.84 15.40
N ASP A 197 -3.07 15.82 16.07
CA ASP A 197 -1.71 15.71 16.62
C ASP A 197 -1.58 14.54 17.60
N ALA A 198 -2.60 14.32 18.43
CA ALA A 198 -2.64 13.18 19.35
C ALA A 198 -2.66 11.83 18.61
N VAL A 199 -3.41 11.71 17.52
CA VAL A 199 -3.42 10.48 16.72
C VAL A 199 -2.06 10.22 16.07
N PHE A 200 -1.40 11.24 15.52
CA PHE A 200 -0.05 11.07 14.98
C PHE A 200 0.97 10.63 16.03
N TYR A 201 0.90 11.22 17.23
CA TYR A 201 1.75 10.83 18.35
C TYR A 201 1.56 9.36 18.72
N GLU A 202 0.31 8.89 18.81
CA GLU A 202 0.00 7.50 19.16
C GLU A 202 0.45 6.49 18.08
N ILE A 203 0.35 6.85 16.80
CA ILE A 203 0.92 6.02 15.71
C ILE A 203 2.44 5.97 15.84
N ALA A 204 3.10 7.11 16.04
CA ALA A 204 4.56 7.18 16.19
C ALA A 204 5.05 6.32 17.35
N LYS A 205 4.40 6.41 18.51
CA LYS A 205 4.69 5.60 19.68
C LYS A 205 4.46 4.11 19.44
N SER A 206 3.38 3.76 18.73
CA SER A 206 3.09 2.36 18.40
C SER A 206 4.16 1.76 17.48
N LEU A 207 4.68 2.53 16.52
CA LEU A 207 5.79 2.12 15.66
C LEU A 207 7.10 1.95 16.45
N GLU A 208 7.38 2.86 17.40
CA GLU A 208 8.54 2.76 18.29
C GLU A 208 8.46 1.52 19.19
N ASP A 209 7.29 1.21 19.75
CA ASP A 209 7.10 0.00 20.55
C ASP A 209 7.33 -1.28 19.73
N ILE A 210 6.89 -1.31 18.47
CA ILE A 210 7.14 -2.44 17.55
C ILE A 210 8.63 -2.56 17.19
N ASP A 211 9.31 -1.44 16.94
CA ASP A 211 10.77 -1.36 16.67
C ASP A 211 11.58 -1.88 17.87
N ASN A 212 11.22 -1.45 19.07
CA ASN A 212 11.81 -1.89 20.33
C ASN A 212 11.57 -3.39 20.58
N ALA A 213 10.36 -3.89 20.28
CA ALA A 213 10.03 -5.30 20.38
C ALA A 213 10.88 -6.17 19.45
N MET A 214 11.07 -5.76 18.18
CA MET A 214 11.94 -6.47 17.25
C MET A 214 13.41 -6.42 17.68
N THR A 215 13.90 -5.25 18.10
CA THR A 215 15.26 -5.08 18.61
C THR A 215 15.52 -5.96 19.83
N GLY A 216 14.59 -5.97 20.79
CA GLY A 216 14.68 -6.78 22.00
C GLY A 216 14.64 -8.30 21.74
N LYS A 217 14.10 -8.72 20.59
CA LYS A 217 14.12 -10.11 20.12
C LYS A 217 15.32 -10.46 19.26
N GLY A 218 16.12 -9.48 18.84
CA GLY A 218 17.23 -9.70 17.92
C GLY A 218 16.80 -9.93 16.47
N ILE A 219 15.53 -9.62 16.13
CA ILE A 219 15.06 -9.67 14.74
C ILE A 219 15.72 -8.52 14.00
N LYS A 220 16.54 -8.85 12.99
CA LYS A 220 17.17 -7.84 12.14
C LYS A 220 16.11 -7.16 11.28
N HIS A 221 16.08 -5.83 11.30
CA HIS A 221 15.09 -5.04 10.56
C HIS A 221 15.68 -3.68 10.12
N VAL A 222 15.00 -3.05 9.18
CA VAL A 222 15.29 -1.71 8.66
C VAL A 222 14.05 -0.83 8.75
N LYS A 223 14.21 0.49 8.69
CA LYS A 223 13.08 1.42 8.65
C LYS A 223 12.84 1.87 7.21
N GLU A 224 11.66 1.59 6.67
CA GLU A 224 11.27 2.04 5.33
C GLU A 224 10.10 3.03 5.35
N THR A 225 9.85 3.63 4.19
CA THR A 225 8.69 4.48 3.95
C THR A 225 7.53 3.69 3.38
N LEU A 226 6.36 3.81 4.01
CA LEU A 226 5.09 3.28 3.51
C LEU A 226 4.15 4.43 3.18
N SER A 227 3.64 4.43 1.95
CA SER A 227 2.58 5.32 1.47
C SER A 227 1.24 4.62 1.58
N LEU A 228 0.29 5.26 2.25
CA LEU A 228 -1.08 4.81 2.39
C LEU A 228 -2.01 5.80 1.68
N TYR A 229 -2.86 5.30 0.79
CA TYR A 229 -3.77 6.12 0.00
C TYR A 229 -5.20 6.04 0.52
N ILE A 230 -5.85 7.19 0.65
CA ILE A 230 -7.27 7.32 0.97
C ILE A 230 -7.91 8.48 0.19
N ASN A 231 -9.24 8.49 0.09
CA ASN A 231 -10.03 9.60 -0.45
C ASN A 231 -9.58 10.95 0.15
N ASN A 232 -9.53 11.97 -0.71
CA ASN A 232 -9.15 13.31 -0.30
C ASN A 232 -10.16 13.87 0.72
N PRO A 233 -9.70 14.33 1.89
CA PRO A 233 -10.56 14.96 2.89
C PRO A 233 -11.04 16.35 2.45
N ALA A 234 -12.02 16.90 3.17
CA ALA A 234 -12.45 18.27 2.96
C ALA A 234 -11.34 19.28 3.34
N ILE A 235 -11.52 20.54 2.91
CA ILE A 235 -10.57 21.64 3.11
C ILE A 235 -10.17 21.82 4.58
N GLY A 236 -11.09 21.58 5.51
CA GLY A 236 -10.87 21.71 6.95
C GLY A 236 -9.68 20.89 7.47
N PHE A 237 -9.56 19.62 7.08
CA PHE A 237 -8.43 18.75 7.44
C PHE A 237 -7.08 19.36 7.03
N TRP A 238 -6.99 19.91 5.81
CA TRP A 238 -5.77 20.53 5.31
C TRP A 238 -5.41 21.79 6.10
N THR A 239 -6.41 22.55 6.56
CA THR A 239 -6.17 23.72 7.41
C THR A 239 -5.60 23.33 8.78
N CYS A 240 -6.02 22.20 9.37
CA CYS A 240 -5.47 21.70 10.64
C CYS A 240 -3.99 21.34 10.54
N LEU A 241 -3.57 20.77 9.41
CA LEU A 241 -2.17 20.48 9.11
C LEU A 241 -1.32 21.74 8.90
N GLY A 242 -1.94 22.93 8.90
CA GLY A 242 -1.29 24.21 8.61
C GLY A 242 -1.14 24.48 7.12
N GLY A 243 -1.85 23.74 6.27
CA GLY A 243 -1.96 24.04 4.84
C GLY A 243 -2.86 25.25 4.62
N ILE A 244 -2.29 26.34 4.12
CA ILE A 244 -3.08 27.44 3.54
C ILE A 244 -3.62 26.92 2.20
N SER A 245 -4.94 26.97 2.03
CA SER A 245 -5.64 26.47 0.84
C SER A 245 -5.17 27.16 -0.46
N THR A 246 -4.25 26.53 -1.19
CA THR A 246 -3.87 26.90 -2.56
C THR A 246 -4.47 25.97 -3.62
N ALA A 247 -5.38 25.06 -3.23
CA ALA A 247 -6.15 24.22 -4.16
C ALA A 247 -6.99 25.04 -5.16
N ALA A 248 -7.23 26.34 -4.92
CA ALA A 248 -7.91 27.23 -5.85
C ALA A 248 -7.00 27.93 -6.90
N LEU A 249 -5.67 27.75 -6.87
CA LEU A 249 -4.73 28.53 -7.71
C LEU A 249 -3.73 27.70 -8.54
N GLY A 250 -3.94 26.40 -8.72
CA GLY A 250 -3.14 25.62 -9.67
C GLY A 250 -1.64 25.49 -9.32
N VAL A 251 -1.28 25.66 -8.04
CA VAL A 251 0.09 25.45 -7.55
C VAL A 251 0.22 24.01 -7.04
N PRO A 252 1.29 23.27 -7.41
CA PRO A 252 1.56 21.94 -6.85
C PRO A 252 1.67 22.01 -5.32
N VAL A 253 0.94 21.13 -4.64
CA VAL A 253 0.84 21.05 -3.15
C VAL A 253 2.20 20.85 -2.47
N GLU A 254 3.22 20.45 -3.21
CA GLU A 254 4.61 20.32 -2.74
C GLU A 254 5.19 21.62 -2.16
N LEU A 255 4.66 22.80 -2.53
CA LEU A 255 5.14 24.10 -2.07
C LEU A 255 4.25 24.80 -1.03
N ALA A 256 3.09 24.24 -0.67
CA ALA A 256 2.17 24.83 0.32
C ALA A 256 1.97 23.97 1.59
N GLY A 257 2.45 22.72 1.60
CA GLY A 257 2.30 21.76 2.70
C GLY A 257 3.46 21.70 3.69
N ALA A 258 4.29 22.74 3.78
CA ALA A 258 5.43 22.80 4.70
C ALA A 258 5.24 23.90 5.76
N ALA A 259 4.16 23.83 6.56
CA ALA A 259 3.99 24.76 7.68
C ALA A 259 3.06 24.23 8.78
N SER A 260 3.49 23.26 9.59
CA SER A 260 3.41 23.44 11.04
C SER A 260 4.35 22.50 11.81
N LEU A 261 5.17 23.11 12.68
CA LEU A 261 6.23 22.52 13.50
C LEU A 261 5.72 21.60 14.64
N ALA A 262 4.75 20.73 14.37
CA ALA A 262 4.26 19.76 15.37
C ALA A 262 3.89 18.39 14.79
N ILE A 263 4.00 18.18 13.47
CA ILE A 263 4.04 16.80 12.98
C ILE A 263 5.39 16.25 13.44
N PRO A 264 5.47 15.18 14.24
CA PRO A 264 6.75 14.50 14.41
C PRO A 264 7.27 14.20 12.99
N THR A 265 8.57 14.35 12.74
CA THR A 265 9.27 14.28 11.44
C THR A 265 9.11 12.95 10.64
N MET A 266 8.06 12.21 10.95
CA MET A 266 7.65 10.87 10.59
C MET A 266 6.51 10.83 9.57
N PHE A 267 5.66 11.87 9.49
CA PHE A 267 4.50 11.88 8.58
C PHE A 267 4.65 12.95 7.50
N LYS A 268 4.39 12.56 6.25
CA LYS A 268 4.23 13.48 5.13
C LYS A 268 2.88 13.21 4.47
N CYS A 269 2.03 14.22 4.40
CA CYS A 269 0.73 14.14 3.74
C CYS A 269 0.78 14.92 2.42
N VAL A 270 0.42 14.28 1.31
CA VAL A 270 0.47 14.88 -0.03
C VAL A 270 -0.86 14.66 -0.74
N SER A 271 -1.46 15.73 -1.25
CA SER A 271 -2.61 15.58 -2.15
C SER A 271 -2.11 15.08 -3.51
N ARG A 272 -2.71 14.01 -4.01
CA ARG A 272 -2.40 13.44 -5.32
C ARG A 272 -3.68 13.25 -6.12
N CYS A 273 -3.70 13.78 -7.33
CA CYS A 273 -4.72 13.44 -8.32
C CYS A 273 -4.28 12.15 -9.01
N ILE A 274 -5.08 11.10 -8.90
CA ILE A 274 -4.87 9.85 -9.63
C ILE A 274 -5.94 9.67 -10.71
N GLU A 275 -5.53 9.09 -11.84
CA GLU A 275 -6.46 8.66 -12.87
C GLU A 275 -6.98 7.27 -12.51
N VAL A 276 -8.29 7.13 -12.51
CA VAL A 276 -8.97 5.91 -12.07
C VAL A 276 -10.03 5.51 -13.07
N ASN A 277 -10.11 4.21 -13.31
CA ASN A 277 -11.12 3.56 -14.14
C ASN A 277 -12.10 2.78 -13.25
N ASN A 278 -13.03 2.04 -13.84
CA ASN A 278 -13.92 1.08 -13.15
C ASN A 278 -13.15 -0.02 -12.37
N HIS A 279 -11.82 -0.10 -12.52
CA HIS A 279 -10.93 -1.03 -11.81
C HIS A 279 -10.18 -0.30 -10.70
N ALA A 280 -10.92 0.49 -9.92
CA ALA A 280 -10.47 1.12 -8.69
C ALA A 280 -10.85 0.25 -7.49
N PRO A 281 -10.02 0.16 -6.43
CA PRO A 281 -10.46 -0.44 -5.19
C PRO A 281 -11.55 0.45 -4.58
N ASP A 282 -12.40 -0.14 -3.77
CA ASP A 282 -13.35 0.65 -2.99
C ASP A 282 -12.57 1.60 -2.05
N PHE A 283 -12.59 2.88 -2.39
CA PHE A 283 -11.88 3.91 -1.64
C PHE A 283 -12.50 4.23 -0.28
N ASN A 284 -13.65 3.62 0.04
CA ASN A 284 -14.24 3.68 1.38
C ASN A 284 -13.64 2.63 2.34
N ASN A 285 -12.87 1.66 1.82
CA ASN A 285 -12.19 0.65 2.62
C ASN A 285 -10.94 1.22 3.33
N ASP A 286 -10.41 0.48 4.31
CA ASP A 286 -9.19 0.86 5.04
C ASP A 286 -7.98 0.92 4.09
N PHE A 287 -7.45 2.13 3.86
CA PHE A 287 -6.27 2.41 3.05
C PHE A 287 -6.24 1.62 1.74
N ALA A 288 -7.05 2.06 0.78
CA ALA A 288 -7.32 1.38 -0.49
C ALA A 288 -6.05 0.92 -1.24
N TYR A 289 -4.95 1.66 -1.10
CA TYR A 289 -3.62 1.21 -1.53
C TYR A 289 -2.57 1.35 -0.43
N ALA A 290 -1.67 0.37 -0.40
CA ALA A 290 -0.41 0.41 0.31
C ALA A 290 0.75 0.32 -0.70
N PHE A 291 1.59 1.34 -0.75
CA PHE A 291 2.69 1.46 -1.69
C PHE A 291 4.02 1.67 -0.97
N GLN A 292 5.02 0.89 -1.34
CA GLN A 292 6.38 1.11 -0.86
C GLN A 292 7.08 2.18 -1.71
N VAL A 293 7.57 3.23 -1.06
CA VAL A 293 8.47 4.19 -1.70
C VAL A 293 9.90 3.76 -1.44
N LYS A 294 10.64 3.36 -2.49
CA LYS A 294 12.09 3.22 -2.38
C LYS A 294 12.69 4.61 -2.19
N SER A 295 13.13 4.95 -0.98
CA SER A 295 13.97 6.14 -0.81
C SER A 295 15.28 5.90 -1.54
N LYS A 296 15.61 6.74 -2.53
CA LYS A 296 17.03 6.91 -2.90
C LYS A 296 17.72 7.37 -1.62
N LEU A 297 18.60 6.52 -1.07
CA LEU A 297 19.63 7.00 -0.16
C LEU A 297 20.40 8.06 -0.95
N VAL A 298 20.18 9.33 -0.60
CA VAL A 298 21.03 10.44 -1.02
C VAL A 298 22.24 10.45 -0.10
#